data_AF-A0AAD7BMM8-F1
#
_entry.id   AF-A0AAD7BMM8-F1
#
_cell.length_a   1.000
_cell.length_b   1.000
_cell.length_c   1.000
_cell.angle_alpha   90.00
_cell.angle_beta   90.00
_cell.angle_gamma   90.00
#
_symmetry.space_group_name_H-M   'P 1'
#
loop_
_entity.id
_entity.type
_entity.pdbx_description
1 polymer ?
#
loop_
_entity_poly.entity_id
_entity_poly.type
_entity_poly.pdbx_seq_one_letter_code
_entity_poly.pdbx_strand_id
1 'polypeptide(L)'
;MPQLLLNCQGSLGLRHATKAWNVLPNSHFGTNDPVQECQIPGVRTFIRNARSRKSRLDEKIASLEAALNELYSERDALDEAICNHVVALSPIRRMPTEILSLIFSLVLANDVKFDYRVDSAPWTLIAVCACWRSVALSPIFWTRISNWQRHFSLEKLEVILNRSASLPLQIHFHSDDVELLSAEETRTLELVLQHCERWELLSSRVLKRSIPLLNVPGRGSRCCELSRLKFTTQTIYQRRTHSTSSVTLRSSRRPR
;
A
#
# COMPACT_ATOMS: atom_id res chain seq x y z
N MET A 1 11.60 14.88 3.34
CA MET A 1 10.21 14.98 2.83
C MET A 1 9.43 15.84 3.80
N PRO A 2 8.88 16.98 3.37
CA PRO A 2 8.58 18.09 4.27
C PRO A 2 7.28 17.90 5.03
N GLN A 3 7.29 18.33 6.29
CA GLN A 3 6.17 18.38 7.22
C GLN A 3 5.14 19.41 6.75
N LEU A 4 3.90 18.98 6.51
CA LEU A 4 2.75 19.86 6.36
C LEU A 4 2.12 20.09 7.74
N LEU A 5 2.55 21.17 8.39
CA LEU A 5 1.88 21.75 9.54
C LEU A 5 0.52 22.30 9.09
N LEU A 6 -0.57 21.67 9.52
CA LEU A 6 -1.89 22.32 9.57
C LEU A 6 -1.79 23.48 10.55
N ASN A 7 -1.75 24.71 10.04
CA ASN A 7 -1.90 25.91 10.83
C ASN A 7 -3.19 26.62 10.40
N CYS A 8 -4.34 26.06 10.81
CA CYS A 8 -5.62 26.73 10.70
C CYS A 8 -5.80 27.64 11.93
N GLN A 9 -5.24 28.83 11.89
CA GLN A 9 -5.66 29.93 12.77
C GLN A 9 -6.00 31.16 11.92
N GLY A 10 -7.16 31.08 11.26
CA GLY A 10 -7.85 32.24 10.69
C GLY A 10 -8.66 32.95 11.77
N SER A 11 -8.00 33.58 12.74
CA SER A 11 -8.63 34.52 13.68
C SER A 11 -8.82 35.88 12.97
N LEU A 12 -9.76 35.97 12.04
CA LEU A 12 -10.14 37.24 11.42
C LEU A 12 -11.25 37.92 12.23
N GLY A 13 -10.82 38.70 13.22
CA GLY A 13 -11.27 40.07 13.41
C GLY A 13 -12.78 40.35 13.46
N LEU A 14 -13.49 39.85 14.48
CA LEU A 14 -14.81 40.35 14.92
C LEU A 14 -14.73 41.75 15.57
N ARG A 15 -14.01 42.72 14.97
CA ARG A 15 -13.77 44.06 15.59
C ARG A 15 -14.45 45.25 14.90
N HIS A 16 -15.22 45.05 13.83
CA HIS A 16 -15.83 46.18 13.09
C HIS A 16 -17.36 46.29 13.15
N ALA A 17 -18.08 45.34 13.76
CA ALA A 17 -19.55 45.38 13.81
C ALA A 17 -20.14 46.30 14.91
N THR A 18 -19.32 46.87 15.78
CA THR A 18 -19.77 47.56 17.01
C THR A 18 -20.15 49.03 16.82
N LYS A 19 -19.81 49.69 15.71
CA LYS A 19 -20.07 51.14 15.53
C LYS A 19 -21.43 51.49 14.90
N ALA A 20 -22.21 50.52 14.41
CA ALA A 20 -23.45 50.80 13.67
C ALA A 20 -24.72 50.93 14.55
N TRP A 21 -24.63 50.66 15.85
CA TRP A 21 -25.78 50.58 16.77
C TRP A 21 -26.15 51.92 17.43
N ASN A 22 -25.41 52.99 17.17
CA ASN A 22 -25.56 54.28 17.85
C ASN A 22 -26.70 55.17 17.34
N VAL A 23 -27.58 54.67 16.47
CA VAL A 23 -28.73 55.42 15.90
C VAL A 23 -30.10 54.86 16.37
N LEU A 24 -30.08 53.89 17.28
CA LEU A 24 -31.29 53.22 17.77
C LEU A 24 -32.00 54.03 18.87
N PRO A 25 -33.34 53.93 19.00
CA PRO A 25 -34.06 54.29 20.22
C PRO A 25 -33.73 53.25 21.30
N ASN A 26 -32.53 53.34 21.87
CA ASN A 26 -31.98 52.40 22.85
C ASN A 26 -32.49 52.63 24.28
N SER A 27 -33.37 53.61 24.49
CA SER A 27 -33.84 54.02 25.83
C SER A 27 -34.58 52.92 26.61
N HIS A 28 -34.99 51.84 25.92
CA HIS A 28 -35.70 50.70 26.52
C HIS A 28 -34.84 49.44 26.61
N PHE A 29 -33.60 49.46 26.13
CA PHE A 29 -32.72 48.30 26.26
C PHE A 29 -32.15 48.19 27.67
N GLY A 30 -32.31 47.03 28.31
CA GLY A 30 -31.82 46.78 29.67
C GLY A 30 -32.80 47.09 30.80
N THR A 31 -34.04 47.49 30.49
CA THR A 31 -35.15 47.58 31.44
C THR A 31 -36.28 46.61 31.07
N ASN A 32 -37.08 46.19 32.05
CA ASN A 32 -38.33 45.44 31.83
C ASN A 32 -39.55 46.37 31.64
N ASP A 33 -39.35 47.69 31.63
CA ASP A 33 -40.42 48.65 31.41
C ASP A 33 -40.95 48.61 29.96
N PRO A 34 -42.27 48.80 29.75
CA PRO A 34 -42.82 48.86 28.40
C PRO A 34 -42.37 50.12 27.65
N VAL A 35 -42.19 49.99 26.33
CA VAL A 35 -41.92 51.12 25.43
C VAL A 35 -43.06 52.13 25.53
N GLN A 36 -42.75 53.41 25.71
CA GLN A 36 -43.77 54.47 25.76
C GLN A 36 -44.52 54.57 24.43
N GLU A 37 -45.84 54.81 24.49
CA GLU A 37 -46.74 54.81 23.33
C GLU A 37 -46.26 55.72 22.18
N CYS A 38 -45.71 56.89 22.52
CA CYS A 38 -45.18 57.86 21.56
C CYS A 38 -43.94 57.37 20.78
N GLN A 39 -43.22 56.38 21.31
CA GLN A 39 -41.98 55.85 20.72
C GLN A 39 -42.24 54.61 19.83
N ILE A 40 -43.40 53.95 19.98
CA ILE A 40 -43.77 52.74 19.24
C ILE A 40 -43.64 52.90 17.71
N PRO A 41 -44.09 53.98 17.06
CA PRO A 41 -43.97 54.12 15.60
C PRO A 41 -42.52 54.21 15.12
N GLY A 42 -41.66 54.89 15.88
CA GLY A 42 -40.22 54.99 15.61
C GLY A 42 -39.53 53.64 15.72
N VAL A 43 -39.81 52.90 16.79
CA VAL A 43 -39.28 51.54 17.00
C VAL A 43 -39.74 50.59 15.88
N ARG A 44 -41.02 50.62 15.48
CA ARG A 44 -41.55 49.81 14.37
C ARG A 44 -40.86 50.11 13.05
N THR A 45 -40.66 51.40 12.73
CA THR A 45 -39.97 51.84 11.51
C THR A 45 -38.51 51.39 11.50
N PHE A 46 -37.83 51.51 12.65
CA PHE A 46 -36.47 51.00 12.81
C PHE A 46 -36.41 49.50 12.55
N ILE A 47 -37.28 48.70 13.20
CA ILE A 47 -37.30 47.23 13.04
C ILE A 47 -37.48 46.86 11.57
N ARG A 48 -38.40 47.53 10.85
CA ARG A 48 -38.60 47.29 9.42
C ARG A 48 -37.31 47.54 8.62
N ASN A 49 -36.69 48.69 8.81
CA ASN A 49 -35.47 49.06 8.08
C ASN A 49 -34.28 48.14 8.41
N ALA A 50 -34.15 47.75 9.68
CA ALA A 50 -33.12 46.83 10.14
C ALA A 50 -33.32 45.42 9.53
N ARG A 51 -34.56 44.93 9.48
CA ARG A 51 -34.90 43.67 8.81
C ARG A 51 -34.57 43.72 7.31
N SER A 52 -34.93 44.80 6.61
CA SER A 52 -34.60 44.98 5.19
C SER A 52 -33.08 45.05 4.95
N ARG A 53 -32.33 45.75 5.81
CA ARG A 53 -30.87 45.80 5.72
C ARG A 53 -30.22 44.44 5.99
N LYS A 54 -30.73 43.70 6.98
CA LYS A 54 -30.27 42.34 7.28
C LYS A 54 -30.49 41.42 6.08
N SER A 55 -31.68 41.41 5.48
CA SER A 55 -31.98 40.61 4.26
C SER A 55 -30.97 40.86 3.14
N ARG A 56 -30.69 42.13 2.83
CA ARG A 56 -29.69 42.49 1.80
C ARG A 56 -28.27 42.02 2.12
N LEU A 57 -27.89 42.00 3.40
CA LEU A 57 -26.59 41.47 3.82
C LEU A 57 -26.56 39.96 3.67
N ASP A 58 -27.62 39.27 4.10
CA ASP A 58 -27.75 37.81 3.99
C ASP A 58 -27.72 37.37 2.52
N GLU A 59 -28.41 38.09 1.62
CA GLU A 59 -28.35 37.87 0.16
C GLU A 59 -26.93 38.05 -0.40
N LYS A 60 -26.21 39.09 0.04
CA LYS A 60 -24.84 39.34 -0.40
C LYS A 60 -23.88 38.28 0.12
N ILE A 61 -24.05 37.83 1.36
CA ILE A 61 -23.27 36.73 1.94
C ILE A 61 -23.50 35.47 1.11
N ALA A 62 -24.75 35.09 0.86
CA ALA A 62 -25.09 33.92 0.06
C ALA A 62 -24.49 33.98 -1.36
N SER A 63 -24.55 35.15 -2.00
CA SER A 63 -23.93 35.35 -3.33
C SER A 63 -22.41 35.23 -3.30
N LEU A 64 -21.73 35.76 -2.29
CA LEU A 64 -20.28 35.65 -2.14
C LEU A 64 -19.85 34.22 -1.80
N GLU A 65 -20.60 33.53 -0.95
CA GLU A 65 -20.36 32.11 -0.64
C GLU A 65 -20.52 31.24 -1.88
N ALA A 66 -21.53 31.49 -2.72
CA ALA A 66 -21.70 30.79 -3.99
C ALA A 66 -20.51 31.00 -4.94
N ALA A 67 -20.08 32.26 -5.13
CA ALA A 67 -18.92 32.57 -5.97
C ALA A 67 -17.62 31.96 -5.42
N LEU A 68 -17.45 31.93 -4.10
CA LEU A 68 -16.29 31.32 -3.45
C LEU A 68 -16.26 29.80 -3.63
N ASN A 69 -17.43 29.15 -3.54
CA ASN A 69 -17.55 27.72 -3.81
C ASN A 69 -17.25 27.38 -5.28
N GLU A 70 -17.68 28.21 -6.22
CA GLU A 70 -17.36 28.04 -7.65
C GLU A 70 -15.84 28.12 -7.89
N LEU A 71 -15.18 29.13 -7.32
CA LEU A 71 -13.72 29.26 -7.40
C LEU A 71 -12.97 28.07 -6.76
N TYR A 72 -13.47 27.53 -5.65
CA TYR A 72 -12.88 26.33 -5.06
C TYR A 72 -13.06 25.11 -5.97
N SER A 73 -14.24 24.93 -6.57
CA SER A 73 -14.48 23.86 -7.52
C SER A 73 -13.56 23.97 -8.74
N GLU A 74 -13.35 25.18 -9.27
CA GLU A 74 -12.44 25.41 -10.40
C GLU A 74 -10.99 25.11 -10.02
N ARG A 75 -10.53 25.59 -8.86
CA ARG A 75 -9.19 25.29 -8.34
C ARG A 75 -8.99 23.78 -8.20
N ASP A 76 -9.92 23.07 -7.58
CA ASP A 76 -9.78 21.64 -7.31
C ASP A 76 -9.74 20.84 -8.61
N ALA A 77 -10.53 21.23 -9.62
CA ALA A 77 -10.47 20.65 -10.96
C ALA A 77 -9.12 20.90 -11.67
N LEU A 78 -8.56 22.11 -11.51
CA LEU A 78 -7.22 22.43 -12.04
C LEU A 78 -6.13 21.65 -11.32
N ASP A 79 -6.20 21.50 -10.00
CA ASP A 79 -5.25 20.70 -9.22
C ASP A 79 -5.25 19.23 -9.65
N GLU A 80 -6.43 18.66 -9.89
CA GLU A 80 -6.56 17.31 -10.45
C GLU A 80 -5.94 17.23 -11.86
N ALA A 81 -6.22 18.20 -12.73
CA ALA A 81 -5.66 18.25 -14.07
C ALA A 81 -4.13 18.37 -14.04
N ILE A 82 -3.57 19.26 -13.21
CA ILE A 82 -2.12 19.43 -13.03
C ILE A 82 -1.50 18.12 -12.54
N CYS A 83 -2.08 17.50 -11.50
CA CYS A 83 -1.59 16.23 -10.97
C CYS A 83 -1.53 15.16 -12.06
N ASN A 84 -2.59 15.02 -12.85
CA ASN A 84 -2.65 14.06 -13.96
C ASN A 84 -1.56 14.31 -15.01
N HIS A 85 -1.30 15.56 -15.37
CA HIS A 85 -0.26 15.91 -16.34
C HIS A 85 1.16 15.73 -15.78
N VAL A 86 1.41 16.10 -14.52
CA VAL A 86 2.69 15.83 -13.85
C VAL A 86 2.97 14.34 -13.80
N VAL A 87 1.96 13.54 -13.45
CA VAL A 87 2.06 12.07 -13.46
C VAL A 87 2.27 11.54 -14.88
N ALA A 88 1.63 12.12 -15.89
CA ALA A 88 1.82 11.75 -17.30
C ALA A 88 3.24 12.05 -17.81
N LEU A 89 3.83 13.17 -17.37
CA LEU A 89 5.19 13.59 -17.68
C LEU A 89 6.26 12.88 -16.85
N SER A 90 5.86 12.13 -15.83
CA SER A 90 6.79 11.38 -14.98
C SER A 90 7.71 10.50 -15.84
N PRO A 91 9.04 10.57 -15.65
CA PRO A 91 10.01 9.77 -16.40
C PRO A 91 9.68 8.28 -16.40
N ILE A 92 9.05 7.80 -15.32
CA ILE A 92 8.67 6.39 -15.13
C ILE A 92 7.67 5.88 -16.17
N ARG A 93 6.84 6.76 -16.74
CA ARG A 93 5.89 6.41 -17.81
C ARG A 93 6.55 6.39 -19.19
N ARG A 94 7.73 7.00 -19.32
CA ARG A 94 8.55 7.02 -20.54
C ARG A 94 9.70 6.02 -20.48
N MET A 95 9.87 5.31 -19.37
CA MET A 95 10.87 4.27 -19.24
C MET A 95 10.50 3.09 -20.14
N PRO A 96 11.45 2.59 -20.95
CA PRO A 96 11.28 1.33 -21.65
C PRO A 96 10.96 0.21 -20.67
N THR A 97 10.12 -0.72 -21.09
CA THR A 97 9.71 -1.87 -20.28
C THR A 97 10.89 -2.74 -19.86
N GLU A 98 11.97 -2.75 -20.64
CA GLU A 98 13.23 -3.44 -20.37
C GLU A 98 13.93 -2.87 -19.14
N ILE A 99 13.94 -1.54 -19.00
CA ILE A 99 14.54 -0.86 -17.85
C ILE A 99 13.69 -1.10 -16.60
N LEU A 100 12.36 -1.02 -16.72
CA LEU A 100 11.45 -1.38 -15.62
C LEU A 100 11.63 -2.84 -15.19
N SER A 101 11.76 -3.75 -16.16
CA SER A 101 12.00 -5.17 -15.90
C SER A 101 13.33 -5.40 -15.16
N LEU A 102 14.39 -4.69 -15.55
CA LEU A 102 15.69 -4.73 -14.86
C LEU A 102 15.58 -4.21 -13.42
N ILE A 103 14.90 -3.09 -13.21
CA ILE A 103 14.67 -2.52 -11.87
C ILE A 103 13.88 -3.52 -11.01
N PHE A 104 12.80 -4.10 -11.54
CA PHE A 104 12.00 -5.10 -10.80
C PHE A 104 12.83 -6.33 -10.45
N SER A 105 13.69 -6.79 -11.36
CA SER A 105 14.62 -7.88 -11.11
C SER A 105 15.57 -7.56 -9.96
N LEU A 106 16.06 -6.32 -9.88
CA LEU A 106 16.92 -5.85 -8.78
C LEU A 106 16.17 -5.72 -7.45
N VAL A 107 14.94 -5.20 -7.48
CA VAL A 107 14.06 -5.09 -6.29
C VAL A 107 13.82 -6.47 -5.71
N LEU A 108 13.46 -7.43 -6.56
CA LEU A 108 13.29 -8.82 -6.15
C LEU A 108 14.64 -9.36 -5.64
N ALA A 109 15.72 -9.30 -6.42
CA ALA A 109 17.01 -9.88 -6.01
C ALA A 109 17.56 -9.36 -4.66
N ASN A 110 17.35 -8.08 -4.35
CA ASN A 110 17.83 -7.43 -3.14
C ASN A 110 16.87 -7.49 -1.96
N ASP A 111 15.67 -8.04 -2.12
CA ASP A 111 14.77 -8.23 -1.00
C ASP A 111 15.32 -9.35 -0.09
N VAL A 112 16.21 -8.98 0.83
CA VAL A 112 16.81 -9.87 1.83
C VAL A 112 15.73 -10.54 2.69
N LYS A 113 14.52 -9.97 2.67
CA LYS A 113 13.31 -10.48 3.27
C LYS A 113 12.23 -10.58 2.19
N PHE A 114 12.42 -11.43 1.18
CA PHE A 114 11.31 -11.90 0.33
C PHE A 114 10.25 -12.56 1.20
N ASP A 115 9.47 -11.73 1.84
CA ASP A 115 8.38 -12.05 2.72
C ASP A 115 7.16 -11.76 1.87
N TYR A 116 6.43 -12.77 1.40
CA TYR A 116 5.25 -12.60 0.50
C TYR A 116 4.04 -12.02 1.23
N ARG A 117 4.30 -11.11 2.17
CA ARG A 117 3.32 -10.19 2.68
C ARG A 117 2.77 -9.36 1.52
N VAL A 118 1.57 -8.84 1.71
CA VAL A 118 0.88 -8.05 0.68
C VAL A 118 1.64 -6.74 0.40
N ASP A 119 2.45 -6.28 1.35
CA ASP A 119 3.29 -5.08 1.29
C ASP A 119 4.69 -5.29 0.69
N SER A 120 4.97 -6.43 0.05
CA SER A 120 6.25 -6.70 -0.63
C SER A 120 6.10 -6.97 -2.14
N ALA A 121 7.23 -6.94 -2.85
CA ALA A 121 7.27 -7.34 -4.25
C ALA A 121 7.08 -8.87 -4.37
N PRO A 122 6.38 -9.37 -5.41
CA PRO A 122 5.89 -8.64 -6.59
C PRO A 122 4.52 -7.95 -6.43
N TRP A 123 3.84 -8.09 -5.28
CA TRP A 123 2.47 -7.56 -5.07
C TRP A 123 2.40 -6.03 -5.08
N THR A 124 3.36 -5.36 -4.48
CA THR A 124 3.43 -3.89 -4.51
C THR A 124 3.65 -3.35 -5.91
N LEU A 125 4.46 -4.06 -6.72
CA LEU A 125 4.76 -3.64 -8.10
C LEU A 125 3.52 -3.68 -9.00
N ILE A 126 2.65 -4.68 -8.85
CA ILE A 126 1.40 -4.78 -9.65
C ILE A 126 0.34 -3.74 -9.25
N ALA A 127 0.47 -3.12 -8.07
CA ALA A 127 -0.50 -2.17 -7.54
C ALA A 127 -0.23 -0.72 -7.98
N VAL A 128 0.96 -0.40 -8.49
CA VAL A 128 1.38 1.00 -8.77
C VAL A 128 0.62 1.63 -9.93
N CYS A 129 0.70 1.04 -11.13
CA CYS A 129 0.01 1.54 -12.32
C CYS A 129 -0.15 0.44 -13.38
N ALA A 130 -0.91 0.71 -14.45
CA ALA A 130 -1.15 -0.27 -15.53
C ALA A 130 0.16 -0.72 -16.22
N CYS A 131 1.10 0.20 -16.45
CA CYS A 131 2.40 -0.10 -17.07
C CYS A 131 3.28 -0.98 -16.16
N TRP A 132 3.34 -0.66 -14.86
CA TRP A 132 4.06 -1.48 -13.90
C TRP A 132 3.45 -2.86 -13.76
N ARG A 133 2.12 -2.93 -13.76
CA ARG A 133 1.39 -4.19 -13.73
C ARG A 133 1.69 -5.06 -14.94
N SER A 134 1.70 -4.52 -16.15
CA SER A 134 1.99 -5.33 -17.35
C SER A 134 3.40 -5.92 -17.32
N VAL A 135 4.38 -5.19 -16.78
CA VAL A 135 5.75 -5.69 -16.61
C VAL A 135 5.85 -6.68 -15.44
N ALA A 136 5.32 -6.34 -14.27
CA ALA A 136 5.41 -7.16 -13.04
C ALA A 136 4.62 -8.48 -13.12
N LEU A 137 3.64 -8.59 -14.02
CA LEU A 137 2.94 -9.85 -14.31
C LEU A 137 3.77 -10.84 -15.14
N SER A 138 4.95 -10.45 -15.64
CA SER A 138 5.85 -11.37 -16.35
C SER A 138 6.19 -12.58 -15.49
N PRO A 139 6.09 -13.83 -16.00
CA PRO A 139 6.28 -15.05 -15.21
C PRO A 139 7.61 -15.12 -14.45
N ILE A 140 8.67 -14.51 -14.99
CA ILE A 140 10.02 -14.54 -14.40
C ILE A 140 10.03 -13.98 -12.97
N PHE A 141 9.15 -13.02 -12.66
CA PHE A 141 9.05 -12.39 -11.33
C PHE A 141 8.32 -13.23 -10.29
N TRP A 142 7.74 -14.36 -10.70
CA TRP A 142 6.98 -15.27 -9.85
C TRP A 142 7.70 -16.62 -9.65
N THR A 143 8.94 -16.75 -10.14
CA THR A 143 9.72 -18.00 -10.10
C THR A 143 10.38 -18.27 -8.76
N ARG A 144 10.66 -17.23 -7.97
CA ARG A 144 11.18 -17.39 -6.63
C ARG A 144 10.02 -17.58 -5.66
N ILE A 145 10.15 -18.54 -4.73
CA ILE A 145 9.22 -18.82 -3.63
C ILE A 145 10.05 -18.90 -2.36
N SER A 146 9.75 -18.09 -1.35
CA SER A 146 10.52 -18.02 -0.11
C SER A 146 9.68 -17.59 1.09
N ASN A 147 10.31 -17.60 2.28
CA ASN A 147 9.77 -17.14 3.55
C ASN A 147 8.32 -17.58 3.84
N TRP A 148 8.21 -18.82 4.28
CA TRP A 148 6.97 -19.54 4.55
C TRP A 148 6.40 -19.20 5.93
N GLN A 149 6.74 -18.02 6.45
CA GLN A 149 6.38 -17.57 7.78
C GLN A 149 4.86 -17.46 7.92
N ARG A 150 4.42 -17.31 9.18
CA ARG A 150 3.05 -17.43 9.74
C ARG A 150 1.87 -16.69 9.06
N HIS A 151 2.04 -16.14 7.86
CA HIS A 151 1.00 -15.48 7.06
C HIS A 151 1.01 -15.83 5.57
N PHE A 152 1.74 -16.87 5.16
CA PHE A 152 1.74 -17.34 3.78
C PHE A 152 0.52 -18.23 3.52
N SER A 153 -0.55 -17.66 2.96
CA SER A 153 -1.75 -18.42 2.60
C SER A 153 -1.51 -19.30 1.37
N LEU A 154 -2.14 -20.49 1.34
CA LEU A 154 -2.10 -21.39 0.19
C LEU A 154 -2.63 -20.70 -1.09
N GLU A 155 -3.62 -19.84 -0.97
CA GLU A 155 -4.16 -19.06 -2.10
C GLU A 155 -3.09 -18.19 -2.77
N LYS A 156 -2.23 -17.52 -1.98
CA LYS A 156 -1.13 -16.72 -2.54
C LYS A 156 -0.11 -17.61 -3.23
N LEU A 157 0.18 -18.77 -2.65
CA LEU A 157 1.08 -19.73 -3.26
C LEU A 157 0.55 -20.23 -4.61
N GLU A 158 -0.73 -20.58 -4.68
CA GLU A 158 -1.37 -20.97 -5.94
C GLU A 158 -1.27 -19.86 -6.99
N VAL A 159 -1.52 -18.61 -6.60
CA VAL A 159 -1.34 -17.47 -7.53
C VAL A 159 0.10 -17.36 -8.01
N ILE A 160 1.09 -17.52 -7.13
CA ILE A 160 2.51 -17.49 -7.52
C ILE A 160 2.84 -18.64 -8.47
N LEU A 161 2.44 -19.87 -8.14
CA LEU A 161 2.66 -21.06 -8.96
C LEU A 161 2.01 -20.90 -10.34
N ASN A 162 0.78 -20.42 -10.41
CA ASN A 162 0.08 -20.17 -11.67
C ASN A 162 0.77 -19.07 -12.50
N ARG A 163 1.17 -17.96 -11.87
CA ARG A 163 1.83 -16.83 -12.58
C ARG A 163 3.23 -17.17 -13.06
N SER A 164 3.94 -18.05 -12.36
CA SER A 164 5.27 -18.54 -12.77
C SER A 164 5.25 -19.40 -14.04
N ALA A 165 4.06 -19.77 -14.53
CA ALA A 165 3.83 -20.52 -15.75
C ALA A 165 4.62 -21.84 -15.80
N SER A 166 5.50 -22.05 -16.77
CA SER A 166 6.38 -23.23 -16.88
C SER A 166 7.82 -22.94 -16.49
N LEU A 167 8.13 -21.73 -16.00
CA LEU A 167 9.50 -21.34 -15.73
C LEU A 167 10.09 -22.10 -14.54
N PRO A 168 11.43 -22.25 -14.49
CA PRO A 168 12.09 -22.94 -13.40
C PRO A 168 11.89 -22.20 -12.06
N LEU A 169 11.61 -22.96 -11.00
CA LEU A 169 11.30 -22.44 -9.67
C LEU A 169 12.53 -22.43 -8.75
N GLN A 170 12.68 -21.36 -7.98
CA GLN A 170 13.70 -21.20 -6.94
C GLN A 170 13.02 -21.17 -5.58
N ILE A 171 13.09 -22.27 -4.85
CA ILE A 171 12.38 -22.46 -3.59
C ILE A 171 13.35 -22.33 -2.42
N HIS A 172 13.05 -21.40 -1.52
CA HIS A 172 13.80 -21.15 -0.31
C HIS A 172 12.90 -21.42 0.89
N PHE A 173 13.11 -22.56 1.53
CA PHE A 173 12.36 -23.01 2.68
C PHE A 173 13.10 -22.62 3.98
N HIS A 174 12.45 -21.82 4.82
CA HIS A 174 12.93 -21.48 6.15
C HIS A 174 11.79 -21.71 7.15
N SER A 175 11.97 -22.69 8.03
CA SER A 175 11.11 -22.92 9.19
C SER A 175 11.72 -22.26 10.42
N ASP A 176 10.87 -21.66 11.25
CA ASP A 176 11.25 -21.12 12.56
C ASP A 176 11.53 -22.25 13.58
N ASP A 177 10.89 -23.41 13.40
CA ASP A 177 11.10 -24.61 14.21
C ASP A 177 12.00 -25.60 13.45
N VAL A 178 13.12 -25.96 14.09
CA VAL A 178 14.16 -26.83 13.50
C VAL A 178 13.77 -28.31 13.61
N GLU A 179 12.75 -28.66 14.39
CA GLU A 179 12.40 -30.04 14.72
C GLU A 179 11.12 -30.54 14.03
N LEU A 180 10.07 -29.72 13.91
CA LEU A 180 8.78 -30.11 13.33
C LEU A 180 8.22 -29.04 12.38
N LEU A 181 7.70 -29.48 11.23
CA LEU A 181 6.83 -28.64 10.41
C LEU A 181 5.44 -28.60 11.02
N SER A 182 4.83 -27.42 11.06
CA SER A 182 3.40 -27.26 11.30
C SER A 182 2.57 -27.92 10.18
N ALA A 183 1.28 -28.13 10.44
CA ALA A 183 0.36 -28.66 9.44
C ALA A 183 0.26 -27.73 8.20
N GLU A 184 0.37 -26.42 8.39
CA GLU A 184 0.34 -25.43 7.31
C GLU A 184 1.60 -25.48 6.45
N GLU A 185 2.79 -25.54 7.07
CA GLU A 185 4.05 -25.71 6.35
C GLU A 185 4.09 -27.02 5.57
N THR A 186 3.52 -28.09 6.14
CA THR A 186 3.41 -29.40 5.47
C THR A 186 2.55 -29.31 4.22
N ARG A 187 1.34 -28.73 4.31
CA ARG A 187 0.44 -28.54 3.15
C ARG A 187 1.06 -27.65 2.08
N THR A 188 1.74 -26.59 2.50
CA THR A 188 2.42 -25.68 1.57
C THR A 188 3.52 -26.44 0.84
N LEU A 189 4.26 -27.32 1.53
CA LEU A 189 5.37 -28.07 0.96
C LEU A 189 4.83 -29.11 -0.03
N GLU A 190 3.75 -29.81 0.34
CA GLU A 190 3.03 -30.72 -0.56
C GLU A 190 2.55 -30.02 -1.83
N LEU A 191 2.01 -28.80 -1.74
CA LEU A 191 1.57 -28.04 -2.90
C LEU A 191 2.75 -27.70 -3.83
N VAL A 192 3.86 -27.20 -3.29
CA VAL A 192 5.03 -26.89 -4.13
C VAL A 192 5.65 -28.16 -4.72
N LEU A 193 5.61 -29.29 -4.00
CA LEU A 193 6.08 -30.60 -4.49
C LEU A 193 5.29 -31.12 -5.69
N GLN A 194 4.06 -30.64 -5.91
CA GLN A 194 3.31 -30.98 -7.12
C GLN A 194 3.94 -30.42 -8.40
N HIS A 195 4.83 -29.41 -8.26
CA HIS A 195 5.54 -28.73 -9.36
C HIS A 195 7.06 -28.98 -9.34
N CYS A 196 7.50 -30.06 -8.69
CA CYS A 196 8.89 -30.44 -8.50
C CYS A 196 9.71 -30.63 -9.78
N GLU A 197 9.05 -30.94 -10.90
CA GLU A 197 9.68 -31.05 -12.21
C GLU A 197 10.28 -29.73 -12.69
N ARG A 198 9.75 -28.59 -12.21
CA ARG A 198 10.22 -27.26 -12.57
C ARG A 198 11.28 -26.73 -11.61
N TRP A 199 11.66 -27.46 -10.57
CA TRP A 199 12.54 -26.90 -9.54
C TRP A 199 13.98 -26.77 -10.05
N GLU A 200 14.48 -25.54 -10.13
CA GLU A 200 15.88 -25.25 -10.43
C GLU A 200 16.75 -25.29 -9.17
N LEU A 201 16.21 -24.71 -8.09
CA LEU A 201 16.90 -24.55 -6.83
C LEU A 201 15.97 -24.86 -5.66
N LEU A 202 16.44 -25.72 -4.76
CA LEU A 202 15.87 -25.89 -3.43
C LEU A 202 16.92 -25.50 -2.40
N SER A 203 16.59 -24.53 -1.56
CA SER A 203 17.39 -24.14 -0.41
C SER A 203 16.61 -24.35 0.88
N SER A 204 17.16 -25.12 1.81
CA SER A 204 16.56 -25.32 3.13
C SER A 204 17.60 -25.18 4.25
N ARG A 205 17.17 -24.59 5.38
CA ARG A 205 17.92 -24.62 6.64
C ARG A 205 17.55 -25.84 7.53
N VAL A 206 16.42 -26.49 7.25
CA VAL A 206 15.85 -27.56 8.07
C VAL A 206 15.55 -28.78 7.20
N LEU A 207 16.32 -29.86 7.35
CA LEU A 207 16.20 -31.05 6.51
C LEU A 207 15.75 -32.31 7.22
N LYS A 208 15.87 -32.41 8.54
CA LYS A 208 15.80 -33.74 9.18
C LYS A 208 14.47 -34.47 8.96
N ARG A 209 13.34 -33.76 8.77
CA ARG A 209 12.02 -34.37 8.50
C ARG A 209 11.35 -33.99 7.17
N SER A 210 11.90 -33.06 6.38
CA SER A 210 11.46 -32.86 4.98
C SER A 210 12.09 -33.90 4.03
N ILE A 211 13.20 -34.52 4.43
CA ILE A 211 13.85 -35.60 3.67
C ILE A 211 12.87 -36.73 3.32
N PRO A 212 12.03 -37.29 4.21
CA PRO A 212 11.04 -38.30 3.84
C PRO A 212 10.03 -37.83 2.77
N LEU A 213 9.56 -36.57 2.84
CA LEU A 213 8.68 -35.97 1.83
C LEU A 213 9.39 -35.76 0.49
N LEU A 214 10.71 -35.51 0.52
CA LEU A 214 11.57 -35.43 -0.65
C LEU A 214 12.03 -36.80 -1.16
N ASN A 215 11.89 -37.86 -0.34
CA ASN A 215 12.44 -39.19 -0.55
C ASN A 215 11.32 -40.25 -0.51
N VAL A 216 10.24 -40.01 -1.26
CA VAL A 216 9.06 -40.89 -1.34
C VAL A 216 9.34 -42.06 -2.30
N PRO A 217 9.45 -43.32 -1.82
CA PRO A 217 9.56 -44.49 -2.69
C PRO A 217 8.19 -44.78 -3.33
N GLY A 218 8.15 -45.00 -4.64
CA GLY A 218 6.93 -45.39 -5.36
C GLY A 218 6.14 -44.25 -6.02
N ARG A 219 6.48 -42.98 -5.78
CA ARG A 219 6.19 -41.87 -6.71
C ARG A 219 7.48 -41.56 -7.45
N GLY A 220 7.72 -42.29 -8.54
CA GLY A 220 8.97 -42.24 -9.30
C GLY A 220 9.53 -40.83 -9.45
N SER A 221 10.74 -40.65 -8.94
CA SER A 221 11.74 -39.66 -9.38
C SER A 221 11.15 -38.35 -9.90
N ARG A 222 10.50 -37.59 -9.02
CA ARG A 222 9.82 -36.35 -9.41
C ARG A 222 10.76 -35.12 -9.39
N CYS A 223 11.80 -35.16 -8.55
CA CYS A 223 12.87 -34.15 -8.50
C CYS A 223 14.07 -34.45 -9.43
N CYS A 224 13.87 -35.11 -10.58
CA CYS A 224 14.98 -35.49 -11.48
C CYS A 224 15.78 -34.29 -12.03
N GLU A 225 15.11 -33.15 -12.21
CA GLU A 225 15.67 -31.97 -12.88
C GLU A 225 16.27 -30.95 -11.92
N LEU A 226 16.32 -31.27 -10.62
CA LEU A 226 16.88 -30.38 -9.62
C LEU A 226 18.37 -30.12 -9.91
N SER A 227 18.63 -28.95 -10.47
CA SER A 227 19.97 -28.55 -10.91
C SER A 227 20.85 -28.18 -9.72
N ARG A 228 20.25 -27.61 -8.67
CA ARG A 228 20.99 -27.10 -7.49
C ARG A 228 20.21 -27.37 -6.20
N LEU A 229 20.74 -28.27 -5.39
CA LEU A 229 20.31 -28.44 -4.00
C LEU A 229 21.32 -27.73 -3.10
N LYS A 230 20.85 -26.75 -2.31
CA LYS A 230 21.69 -26.02 -1.35
C LYS A 230 21.18 -26.22 0.06
N PHE A 231 22.06 -26.68 0.94
CA PHE A 231 21.75 -26.81 2.35
C PHE A 231 22.60 -25.82 3.14
N THR A 232 21.95 -25.08 4.03
CA THR A 232 22.64 -24.13 4.92
C THR A 232 22.39 -24.54 6.35
N THR A 233 23.35 -25.23 6.97
CA THR A 233 23.32 -25.49 8.41
C THR A 233 23.84 -24.26 9.13
N GLN A 234 22.96 -23.50 9.78
CA GLN A 234 23.37 -22.46 10.71
C GLN A 234 23.26 -23.07 12.11
N THR A 235 24.39 -23.56 12.65
CA THR A 235 24.48 -23.93 14.06
C THR A 235 24.26 -22.65 14.88
N ILE A 236 23.22 -22.67 15.72
CA ILE A 236 22.83 -21.53 16.57
C ILE A 236 23.93 -21.18 17.61
N TYR A 237 24.99 -21.98 17.73
CA TYR A 237 26.19 -21.68 18.51
C TYR A 237 27.39 -21.40 17.61
N GLN A 238 27.54 -20.16 17.14
CA GLN A 238 28.84 -19.50 16.95
C GLN A 238 28.62 -18.04 16.49
N ARG A 239 28.48 -17.12 17.45
CA ARG A 239 28.89 -15.73 17.20
C ARG A 239 30.37 -15.78 16.85
N ARG A 240 30.72 -15.32 15.63
CA ARG A 240 32.05 -15.26 15.02
C ARG A 240 32.54 -16.59 14.43
N THR A 241 32.03 -16.92 13.25
CA THR A 241 32.79 -17.21 12.01
C THR A 241 31.80 -17.72 10.97
N HIS A 242 31.67 -17.03 9.84
CA HIS A 242 30.84 -17.49 8.73
C HIS A 242 31.55 -18.66 8.02
N SER A 243 31.31 -19.90 8.44
CA SER A 243 31.61 -21.06 7.58
C SER A 243 30.34 -21.50 6.86
N THR A 244 30.32 -21.31 5.55
CA THR A 244 29.21 -21.75 4.69
C THR A 244 29.58 -23.12 4.15
N SER A 245 29.06 -24.20 4.75
CA SER A 245 29.25 -25.54 4.22
C SER A 245 28.25 -25.79 3.09
N SER A 246 28.74 -25.77 1.84
CA SER A 246 27.93 -25.99 0.64
C SER A 246 28.01 -27.46 0.23
N VAL A 247 27.02 -28.28 0.58
CA VAL A 247 26.93 -29.64 0.04
C VAL A 247 26.14 -29.59 -1.27
N THR A 248 26.82 -29.79 -2.39
CA THR A 248 26.17 -29.92 -3.71
C THR A 248 25.94 -31.40 -3.99
N LEU A 249 24.72 -31.89 -3.78
CA LEU A 249 24.33 -33.19 -4.32
C LEU A 249 23.97 -33.00 -5.80
N ARG A 250 24.81 -33.51 -6.72
CA ARG A 250 24.45 -33.61 -8.13
C ARG A 250 23.50 -34.79 -8.30
N SER A 251 22.35 -34.60 -8.94
CA SER A 251 21.53 -35.74 -9.34
C SER A 251 22.34 -36.60 -10.32
N SER A 252 22.52 -37.89 -10.00
CA SER A 252 23.21 -38.81 -10.90
C SER A 252 22.32 -39.05 -12.12
N ARG A 253 22.67 -38.48 -13.27
CA ARG A 253 22.13 -38.96 -14.55
C ARG A 253 22.50 -40.43 -14.69
N ARG A 254 21.53 -41.35 -14.61
CA ARG A 254 21.73 -42.71 -15.12
C ARG A 254 21.81 -42.61 -16.66
N PRO A 255 22.89 -43.08 -17.30
CA PRO A 255 22.89 -43.26 -18.75
C PRO A 255 21.87 -44.34 -19.11
N ARG A 256 21.27 -44.21 -20.30
CA ARG A 256 20.37 -45.20 -20.89
C ARG A 256 21.08 -46.52 -21.15
#